data_AF-A0A962L286-F1
#
_entry.id   AF-A0A962L286-F1
#
_cell.length_a   1.000
_cell.length_b   1.000
_cell.length_c   1.000
_cell.angle_alpha   90.00
_cell.angle_beta   90.00
_cell.angle_gamma   90.00
#
_symmetry.space_group_name_H-M   'P 1'
#
loop_
_entity.id
_entity.type
_entity.pdbx_description
1 polymer ?
#
loop_
_entity_poly.entity_id
_entity_poly.type
_entity_poly.pdbx_seq_one_letter_code
_entity_poly.pdbx_strand_id
1 'polypeptide(L)'
;PGGMAFFDDDKATLEMRVQRLSVGRAWAEDPPSRTRHLITNVRVTDVDGDEISVACNFKLYRTRLASEEDSWIGRREDLVRRAEGGFLLARRHIFLEQTVILSQNMSSLF
;
A
#
# COMPACT_ATOMS: atom_id res chain seq x y z
N PRO A 1 14.37 -15.72 -1.82
CA PRO A 1 13.20 -14.83 -1.58
C PRO A 1 12.05 -15.22 -2.51
N GLY A 2 11.04 -15.92 -1.98
CA GLY A 2 9.97 -16.53 -2.77
C GLY A 2 8.89 -17.16 -1.88
N GLY A 3 8.62 -16.55 -0.73
CA GLY A 3 7.48 -16.93 0.11
C GLY A 3 6.17 -16.32 -0.40
N MET A 4 5.04 -16.83 0.08
CA MET A 4 3.70 -16.31 -0.19
C MET A 4 3.64 -14.81 0.17
N ALA A 5 3.32 -13.96 -0.80
CA ALA A 5 3.08 -12.54 -0.56
C ALA A 5 1.74 -12.35 0.16
N PHE A 6 1.66 -11.38 1.07
CA PHE A 6 0.38 -11.02 1.70
C PHE A 6 -0.62 -10.42 0.70
N PHE A 7 -0.10 -9.77 -0.34
CA PHE A 7 -0.87 -9.26 -1.46
C PHE A 7 -0.14 -9.64 -2.74
N ASP A 8 -0.88 -10.26 -3.67
CA ASP A 8 -0.46 -10.52 -5.03
C ASP A 8 -1.66 -10.16 -5.91
N ASP A 9 -1.75 -8.87 -6.22
CA ASP A 9 -2.93 -8.26 -6.81
C ASP A 9 -2.64 -7.78 -8.24
N ASP A 10 -3.57 -8.03 -9.14
CA ASP A 10 -3.62 -7.43 -10.46
C ASP A 10 -4.59 -6.24 -10.49
N LYS A 11 -4.78 -5.64 -11.66
CA LYS A 11 -5.67 -4.48 -11.80
C LYS A 11 -7.12 -4.82 -11.44
N ALA A 12 -7.61 -6.00 -11.80
CA ALA A 12 -8.99 -6.42 -11.55
C ALA A 12 -9.21 -6.69 -10.06
N THR A 13 -8.26 -7.33 -9.38
CA THR A 13 -8.37 -7.55 -7.92
C THR A 13 -8.28 -6.24 -7.14
N LEU A 14 -7.42 -5.31 -7.55
CA LEU A 14 -7.37 -3.96 -6.97
C LEU A 14 -8.69 -3.20 -7.16
N GLU A 15 -9.30 -3.27 -8.34
CA GLU A 15 -10.61 -2.64 -8.59
C GLU A 15 -11.70 -3.21 -7.66
N MET A 16 -11.74 -4.53 -7.49
CA MET A 16 -12.67 -5.16 -6.53
C MET A 16 -12.42 -4.71 -5.09
N ARG A 17 -11.15 -4.56 -4.67
CA ARG A 17 -10.81 -4.04 -3.34
C ARG A 17 -11.31 -2.61 -3.15
N VAL A 18 -11.09 -1.74 -4.14
CA VAL A 18 -11.57 -0.35 -4.10
C VAL A 18 -13.09 -0.29 -4.07
N GLN A 19 -13.77 -1.07 -4.91
CA GLN A 19 -15.24 -1.16 -4.89
C GLN A 19 -15.76 -1.66 -3.54
N ARG A 20 -15.10 -2.65 -2.93
CA ARG A 20 -15.50 -3.14 -1.61
C ARG A 20 -15.37 -2.07 -0.53
N LEU A 21 -14.35 -1.21 -0.61
CA LEU A 21 -14.18 -0.08 0.31
C LEU A 21 -15.21 1.04 0.07
N SER A 22 -15.71 1.21 -1.15
CA SER A 22 -16.72 2.22 -1.48
C SER A 22 -18.15 1.77 -1.15
N VAL A 23 -18.41 0.47 -1.19
CA VAL A 23 -19.69 -0.11 -0.78
C VAL A 23 -19.67 -0.25 0.75
N GLY A 24 -20.60 0.42 1.44
CA GLY A 24 -20.73 0.45 2.92
C GLY A 24 -21.09 -0.89 3.59
N ARG A 25 -20.55 -2.01 3.11
CA ARG A 25 -20.63 -3.36 3.67
C ARG A 25 -19.25 -3.94 3.96
N ALA A 26 -18.18 -3.13 3.86
CA ALA A 26 -16.87 -3.50 4.38
C ALA A 26 -16.88 -3.37 5.91
N TRP A 27 -17.41 -4.37 6.62
CA TRP A 27 -17.48 -4.37 8.09
C TRP A 27 -16.14 -4.13 8.79
N ALA A 28 -15.02 -4.50 8.15
CA ALA A 28 -13.67 -4.21 8.66
C ALA A 28 -13.28 -2.72 8.55
N GLU A 29 -14.00 -1.93 7.76
CA GLU A 29 -13.80 -0.50 7.51
C GLU A 29 -15.09 0.31 7.79
N ASP A 30 -16.00 -0.25 8.59
CA ASP A 30 -17.16 0.47 9.14
C ASP A 30 -17.14 0.36 10.67
N PRO A 31 -16.92 1.45 11.43
CA PRO A 31 -16.53 2.78 10.94
C PRO A 31 -15.13 2.76 10.28
N PRO A 32 -14.84 3.73 9.39
CA PRO A 32 -13.61 3.75 8.60
C PRO A 32 -12.37 3.90 9.47
N SER A 33 -11.32 3.18 9.10
CA SER A 33 -10.01 3.30 9.70
C SER A 33 -9.44 4.71 9.49
N ARG A 34 -8.85 5.28 10.55
CA ARG A 34 -8.06 6.51 10.45
C ARG A 34 -6.63 6.13 10.09
N THR A 35 -6.21 6.41 8.86
CA THR A 35 -4.89 6.04 8.37
C THR A 35 -3.97 7.25 8.19
N ARG A 36 -2.68 7.02 8.33
CA ARG A 36 -1.63 7.99 8.00
C ARG A 36 -0.45 7.29 7.35
N HIS A 37 -0.14 7.70 6.13
CA HIS A 37 1.00 7.23 5.35
C HIS A 37 2.11 8.28 5.41
N LEU A 38 3.15 7.97 6.18
CA LEU A 38 4.38 8.75 6.18
C LEU A 38 5.31 8.14 5.14
N ILE A 39 5.60 8.90 4.08
CA ILE A 39 6.51 8.47 3.02
C ILE A 39 7.79 9.29 3.14
N THR A 40 8.93 8.61 3.24
CA THR A 40 10.24 9.25 3.44
C THR A 40 11.30 8.57 2.57
N ASN A 41 12.50 9.16 2.53
CA ASN A 41 13.66 8.57 1.83
C ASN A 41 13.36 8.26 0.35
N VAL A 42 12.55 9.09 -0.29
CA VAL A 42 12.16 8.91 -1.70
C VAL A 42 13.38 9.11 -2.58
N ARG A 43 13.66 8.12 -3.43
CA ARG A 43 14.79 8.11 -4.35
C ARG A 43 14.32 7.58 -5.70
N VAL A 44 14.66 8.30 -6.76
CA VAL A 44 14.62 7.74 -8.12
C VAL A 44 15.84 6.84 -8.27
N THR A 45 15.62 5.58 -8.60
CA THR A 45 16.69 4.59 -8.75
C THR A 45 17.06 4.34 -10.20
N ASP A 46 16.12 4.55 -11.13
CA ASP A 46 16.33 4.39 -12.57
C ASP A 46 15.27 5.18 -13.37
N VAL A 47 15.62 5.54 -14.61
CA VAL A 47 14.73 6.22 -15.56
C VAL A 47 14.94 5.61 -16.95
N ASP A 48 13.90 4.98 -17.50
CA ASP A 48 13.89 4.40 -18.85
C ASP A 48 12.70 4.94 -19.64
N GLY A 49 12.96 5.92 -20.51
CA GLY A 49 11.92 6.62 -21.26
C GLY A 49 10.87 7.25 -20.34
N ASP A 50 9.64 6.76 -20.42
CA ASP A 50 8.52 7.20 -19.60
C ASP A 50 8.36 6.43 -18.28
N GLU A 51 9.13 5.36 -18.08
CA GLU A 51 9.14 4.57 -16.86
C GLU A 51 10.19 5.10 -15.87
N ILE A 52 9.80 5.24 -14.60
CA ILE A 52 10.65 5.71 -13.52
C ILE A 52 10.56 4.71 -12.38
N SER A 53 11.71 4.14 -12.00
CA SER A 53 11.82 3.30 -10.81
C SER A 53 12.08 4.18 -9.58
N VAL A 54 11.26 3.99 -8.54
CA VAL A 54 11.30 4.78 -7.32
C VAL A 54 11.38 3.85 -6.11
N ALA A 55 12.33 4.09 -5.22
CA ALA A 55 12.40 3.46 -3.92
C ALA A 55 12.02 4.48 -2.82
N CYS A 56 11.23 4.06 -1.85
CA CYS A 56 10.91 4.89 -0.68
C CYS A 56 10.72 4.02 0.57
N ASN A 57 10.83 4.66 1.73
CA ASN A 57 10.43 4.07 3.00
C ASN A 57 9.02 4.55 3.35
N PHE A 58 8.27 3.72 4.07
CA PHE A 58 6.95 4.10 4.57
C PHE A 58 6.77 3.72 6.04
N LYS A 59 5.96 4.52 6.73
CA LYS A 59 5.24 4.11 7.94
C LYS A 59 3.74 4.30 7.68
N LEU A 60 2.99 3.23 7.79
CA LEU A 60 1.53 3.25 7.78
C LEU A 60 1.05 3.08 9.21
N TYR A 61 0.44 4.12 9.73
CA TYR A 61 -0.22 4.11 11.03
C TYR A 61 -1.73 4.04 10.82
N ARG A 62 -2.40 3.13 11.53
CA ARG A 62 -3.85 2.96 11.50
C ARG A 62 -4.38 2.99 12.93
N THR A 63 -5.46 3.73 13.15
CA THR A 63 -6.31 3.55 14.33
C THR A 63 -7.74 3.26 13.93
N ARG A 64 -8.43 2.44 14.73
CA ARG A 64 -9.82 2.06 14.47
C ARG A 64 -10.59 1.93 15.79
N LEU A 65 -11.91 2.08 15.70
CA LEU A 65 -12.81 2.05 16.85
C LEU A 65 -12.30 2.96 17.97
N ALA A 66 -12.34 2.48 19.22
CA ALA A 66 -11.94 3.21 20.42
C ALA A 66 -10.43 3.08 20.74
N SER A 67 -9.80 1.93 20.48
CA SER A 67 -8.45 1.64 20.96
C SER A 67 -7.61 0.74 20.04
N GLU A 68 -8.12 0.34 18.88
CA GLU A 68 -7.34 -0.48 17.95
C GLU A 68 -6.30 0.40 17.29
N GLU A 69 -5.05 -0.03 17.37
CA GLU A 69 -3.90 0.66 16.79
C GLU A 69 -2.99 -0.36 16.10
N ASP A 70 -2.66 -0.08 14.84
CA ASP A 70 -1.72 -0.86 14.06
C ASP A 70 -0.68 0.04 13.42
N SER A 71 0.54 -0.46 13.32
CA SER A 71 1.63 0.22 12.66
C SER A 71 2.43 -0.76 11.82
N TRP A 72 2.61 -0.41 10.55
CA TRP A 72 3.48 -1.12 9.63
C TRP A 72 4.59 -0.19 9.15
N ILE A 73 5.80 -0.72 9.09
CA ILE A 73 6.98 -0.02 8.60
C ILE A 73 7.62 -0.91 7.54
N GLY A 74 8.10 -0.26 6.48
CA GLY A 74 8.79 -0.97 5.43
C GLY A 74 9.32 -0.07 4.34
N ARG A 75 9.66 -0.70 3.23
CA ARG A 75 10.08 -0.03 2.00
C ARG A 75 9.21 -0.46 0.83
N ARG A 76 9.05 0.45 -0.14
CA ARG A 76 8.38 0.18 -1.40
C ARG A 76 9.35 0.38 -2.55
N GLU A 77 9.25 -0.50 -3.53
CA GLU A 77 9.86 -0.37 -4.85
C GLU A 77 8.72 -0.20 -5.85
N ASP A 78 8.61 0.99 -6.42
CA ASP A 78 7.55 1.37 -7.34
C ASP A 78 8.13 1.55 -8.75
N LEU A 79 7.38 1.12 -9.76
CA LEU A 79 7.55 1.53 -11.15
C LEU A 79 6.39 2.46 -11.50
N VAL A 80 6.69 3.70 -11.84
CA VAL A 80 5.69 4.68 -12.25
C VAL A 80 5.89 5.07 -13.71
N ARG A 81 4.80 5.33 -14.41
CA ARG A 81 4.81 5.81 -15.80
C ARG A 81 4.32 7.24 -15.87
N ARG A 82 4.99 8.06 -16.67
CA ARG A 82 4.47 9.38 -17.04
C ARG A 82 3.12 9.21 -17.75
N ALA A 83 2.16 10.06 -17.40
CA ALA A 83 0.85 10.13 -18.03
C ALA A 83 0.42 11.60 -18.12
N GLU A 84 -0.66 11.86 -18.86
CA GLU A 84 -1.23 13.20 -18.94
C GLU A 84 -1.60 13.70 -17.53
N GLY A 85 -0.98 14.80 -17.10
CA GLY A 85 -1.22 15.41 -15.79
C GLY A 85 -0.51 14.77 -14.60
N GLY A 86 0.38 13.78 -14.79
CA GLY A 86 1.18 13.25 -13.68
C GLY A 86 1.81 11.88 -13.92
N PHE A 87 1.61 10.98 -12.95
CA PHE A 87 2.19 9.64 -12.95
C PHE A 87 1.13 8.59 -12.64
N LEU A 88 1.23 7.44 -13.29
CA LEU A 88 0.45 6.25 -12.97
C LEU A 88 1.36 5.18 -12.38
N LEU A 89 0.88 4.47 -11.35
CA LEU A 89 1.59 3.35 -10.76
C LEU A 89 1.44 2.12 -11.67
N ALA A 90 2.54 1.65 -12.25
CA ALA A 90 2.56 0.47 -13.11
C ALA A 90 2.85 -0.82 -12.32
N ARG A 91 3.66 -0.72 -11.26
CA ARG A 91 3.98 -1.84 -10.36
C ARG A 91 4.41 -1.32 -9.00
N ARG A 92 4.10 -2.06 -7.95
CA ARG A 92 4.58 -1.82 -6.58
C ARG A 92 4.94 -3.14 -5.92
N HIS A 93 6.15 -3.22 -5.38
CA HIS A 93 6.55 -4.25 -4.44
C HIS A 93 6.72 -3.64 -3.05
N ILE A 94 6.16 -4.31 -2.04
CA ILE A 94 6.15 -3.83 -0.65
C ILE A 94 6.89 -4.84 0.20
N PHE A 95 7.92 -4.37 0.88
CA PHE A 95 8.71 -5.17 1.81
C PHE A 95 8.40 -4.66 3.21
N LEU A 96 7.65 -5.45 3.97
CA LEU A 96 7.35 -5.19 5.38
C LEU A 96 8.51 -5.65 6.25
N GLU A 97 8.90 -4.82 7.21
CA GLU A 97 9.94 -5.14 8.20
C GLU A 97 9.36 -5.90 9.41
N GLN A 98 8.36 -6.75 9.15
CA GLN A 98 7.67 -7.57 10.15
C GLN A 98 7.61 -9.01 9.67
N THR A 99 8.20 -9.92 10.44
CA THR A 99 8.11 -11.37 10.17
C THR A 99 6.75 -11.93 10.59
N VAL A 100 6.17 -11.39 11.66
CA VAL A 100 4.86 -11.79 12.18
C VAL A 100 3.95 -10.57 12.17
N ILE A 101 2.79 -10.69 11.51
CA ILE A 101 1.78 -9.65 11.46
C ILE A 101 0.84 -9.80 12.65
N LEU A 102 0.89 -8.83 13.56
CA LEU A 102 0.08 -8.82 14.79
C LEU A 102 -1.29 -8.16 14.60
N SER A 103 -1.43 -7.36 13.53
CA SER A 103 -2.71 -6.73 13.20
C SER A 103 -3.77 -7.78 12.87
N GLN A 104 -4.99 -7.60 13.36
CA GLN A 104 -6.09 -8.53 13.08
C GLN A 104 -6.40 -8.67 11.58
N ASN A 105 -6.14 -7.61 10.81
CA ASN A 105 -6.26 -7.59 9.35
C ASN A 105 -5.35 -6.51 8.75
N MET A 106 -5.19 -6.56 7.42
CA MET A 106 -4.51 -5.53 6.63
C MET A 106 -5.45 -4.97 5.55
N SER A 107 -6.58 -4.41 5.98
CA SER A 107 -7.58 -3.82 5.08
C SER A 107 -7.09 -2.57 4.32
N SER A 108 -6.10 -1.86 4.87
CA SER A 108 -5.51 -0.66 4.28
C SER A 108 -4.74 -0.94 2.98
N LEU A 109 -4.70 0.04 2.08
CA LEU A 109 -3.75 0.07 0.96
C LEU A 109 -2.41 0.64 1.43
N PHE A 110 -1.32 0.08 0.92
CA PHE A 110 0.07 0.42 1.31
C PHE A 110 0.80 1.17 0.20
#